data_AF-A0A9E4STD9-F1
#
_entry.id   AF-A0A9E4STD9-F1
#
_cell.length_a   1.000
_cell.length_b   1.000
_cell.length_c   1.000
_cell.angle_alpha   90.00
_cell.angle_beta   90.00
_cell.angle_gamma   90.00
#
_symmetry.space_group_name_H-M   'P 1'
#
loop_
_entity.id
_entity.type
_entity.pdbx_description
1 polymer ?
#
loop_
_entity_poly.entity_id
_entity_poly.type
_entity_poly.pdbx_seq_one_letter_code
_entity_poly.pdbx_strand_id
1 'polypeptide(L)' 'MELRQLVSFYHVAQLRSVSKAARTLGLGQPTVTTHLRKLEDEFEITLFDRIKRPIQLTSEG' A
#
# COMPACT_ATOMS: atom_id res chain seq x y z
N MET A 1 7.59 -1.51 12.31
CA MET A 1 6.20 -1.36 11.85
C MET A 1 5.59 -0.13 12.51
N GLU A 2 4.95 0.75 11.75
CA GLU A 2 4.21 1.92 12.26
C GLU A 2 2.75 1.90 11.81
N LEU A 3 1.84 2.42 12.65
CA LEU A 3 0.39 2.48 12.35
C LEU A 3 0.08 3.17 11.01
N ARG A 4 0.83 4.23 10.66
CA ARG A 4 0.67 4.96 9.39
C ARG A 4 0.87 4.06 8.17
N GLN A 5 1.74 3.06 8.29
CA GLN A 5 1.99 2.11 7.21
C GLN A 5 0.81 1.17 7.03
N LEU A 6 0.28 0.63 8.12
CA LEU A 6 -0.90 -0.25 8.12
C LEU A 6 -2.15 0.49 7.61
N VAL A 7 -2.34 1.74 8.01
CA VAL A 7 -3.42 2.60 7.49
C VAL A 7 -3.27 2.78 5.97
N SER A 8 -2.05 3.02 5.49
CA SER A 8 -1.79 3.16 4.06
C SER A 8 -2.07 1.85 3.30
N PHE A 9 -1.62 0.72 3.84
CA PHE A 9 -1.92 -0.61 3.33
C PHE A 9 -3.43 -0.85 3.21
N TYR A 10 -4.17 -0.65 4.31
CA TYR A 10 -5.62 -0.83 4.36
C TYR A 10 -6.35 -0.03 3.27
N HIS A 11 -6.04 1.26 3.12
CA HIS A 11 -6.68 2.09 2.11
C HIS A 11 -6.30 1.70 0.68
N VAL A 12 -5.06 1.27 0.43
CA VAL A 12 -4.64 0.80 -0.89
C VAL A 12 -5.33 -0.50 -1.26
N ALA A 13 -5.45 -1.44 -0.31
CA ALA A 13 -6.19 -2.70 -0.47
C ALA A 13 -7.67 -2.44 -0.76
N GLN A 14 -8.31 -1.57 0.03
CA GLN A 14 -9.73 -1.24 -0.12
C GLN A 14 -10.02 -0.53 -1.46
N LEU A 15 -9.19 0.45 -1.84
CA LEU A 15 -9.43 1.30 -3.01
C LEU A 15 -8.84 0.74 -4.31
N ARG A 16 -8.03 -0.32 -4.21
CA ARG A 16 -7.26 -0.91 -5.31
C ARG A 16 -6.54 0.16 -6.14
N SER A 17 -5.95 1.15 -5.47
CA SER A 17 -5.23 2.26 -6.11
C SER A 17 -4.42 3.07 -5.09
N VAL A 18 -3.11 3.16 -5.32
CA VAL A 18 -2.19 3.98 -4.51
C VAL A 18 -2.53 5.46 -4.61
N SER A 19 -2.82 5.97 -5.81
CA SER A 19 -3.15 7.38 -6.00
C SER A 19 -4.49 7.77 -5.37
N LYS A 20 -5.50 6.87 -5.36
CA LYS A 20 -6.76 7.13 -4.64
C LYS A 20 -6.53 7.12 -3.13
N ALA A 21 -5.80 6.13 -2.61
CA ALA A 21 -5.49 6.05 -1.18
C ALA A 21 -4.72 7.28 -0.69
N ALA A 22 -3.75 7.76 -1.45
CA ALA A 22 -3.02 8.99 -1.15
C ALA A 22 -3.95 10.20 -1.02
N ARG A 23 -4.89 10.37 -1.98
CA ARG A 23 -5.90 11.44 -1.90
C ARG A 23 -6.82 11.29 -0.69
N THR A 24 -7.29 10.08 -0.41
CA THR A 24 -8.15 9.79 0.76
C THR A 24 -7.45 10.09 2.08
N LEU A 25 -6.15 9.83 2.16
CA LEU A 25 -5.34 10.07 3.37
C LEU A 25 -4.81 11.50 3.48
N GLY A 26 -5.02 12.35 2.47
CA GLY A 26 -4.40 13.69 2.43
C GLY A 26 -2.87 13.64 2.30
N LEU A 27 -2.33 12.58 1.70
CA LEU A 27 -0.88 12.35 1.55
C LEU A 27 -0.45 12.42 0.09
N GLY A 28 0.86 12.59 -0.13
CA GLY A 28 1.47 12.37 -1.44
C GLY A 28 1.50 10.88 -1.80
N GLN A 29 1.30 10.56 -3.08
CA GLN A 29 1.48 9.19 -3.59
C GLN A 29 2.88 8.59 -3.24
N PRO A 30 3.99 9.35 -3.28
CA PRO A 30 5.30 8.84 -2.85
C PRO A 30 5.29 8.38 -1.39
N THR A 31 4.64 9.13 -0.49
CA THR A 31 4.53 8.80 0.94
C THR A 31 3.81 7.47 1.15
N VAL A 32 2.65 7.28 0.51
CA VAL A 32 1.93 6.00 0.56
C VAL A 32 2.77 4.87 -0.02
N THR A 33 3.47 5.10 -1.14
CA THR A 33 4.35 4.08 -1.72
C THR A 33 5.49 3.69 -0.78
N THR A 34 6.11 4.65 -0.11
CA THR A 34 7.15 4.41 0.90
C THR A 34 6.60 3.67 2.11
N HIS A 35 5.39 3.99 2.56
CA HIS A 35 4.73 3.26 3.65
C HIS A 35 4.54 1.78 3.30
N LEU A 36 4.06 1.47 2.10
CA LEU A 36 3.90 0.09 1.65
C LEU A 36 5.24 -0.63 1.54
N ARG A 37 6.24 0.00 0.92
CA ARG A 37 7.60 -0.56 0.80
C ARG A 37 8.20 -0.89 2.15
N LYS A 38 8.07 0.01 3.14
CA LYS A 38 8.57 -0.26 4.49
C LYS A 38 7.92 -1.47 5.14
N LEU A 39 6.62 -1.74 4.90
CA LEU A 39 5.98 -2.96 5.37
C LEU A 39 6.50 -4.19 4.62
N GLU A 40 6.57 -4.11 3.29
CA GLU A 40 7.10 -5.18 2.44
C GLU A 40 8.54 -5.56 2.83
N ASP A 41 9.39 -4.56 3.05
CA ASP A 41 10.79 -4.73 3.46
C ASP A 41 10.94 -5.28 4.87
N GLU A 42 10.07 -4.88 5.81
CA GLU A 42 10.14 -5.34 7.21
C GLU A 42 9.73 -6.80 7.37
N PHE A 43 8.76 -7.26 6.58
CA PHE A 43 8.28 -8.64 6.62
C PHE A 43 8.91 -9.52 5.53
N GLU A 44 9.79 -8.96 4.69
CA GLU A 44 10.41 -9.61 3.53
C GLU A 44 9.39 -10.28 2.58
N ILE A 45 8.22 -9.66 2.42
CA ILE A 45 7.12 -10.12 1.57
C ILE A 45 6.68 -9.04 0.58
N THR A 46 6.02 -9.46 -0.50
CA THR A 46 5.33 -8.53 -1.39
C THR A 46 3.85 -8.53 -1.05
N LEU A 47 3.28 -7.38 -0.69
CA LEU A 47 1.88 -7.25 -0.27
C LEU A 47 0.95 -7.00 -1.46
N PHE A 48 1.45 -6.38 -2.53
CA PHE A 48 0.64 -6.04 -3.70
C PHE A 48 1.22 -6.51 -5.04
N ASP A 49 0.38 -7.13 -5.87
CA ASP A 49 0.62 -7.32 -7.29
C ASP A 49 0.31 -6.02 -8.05
N ARG A 50 1.38 -5.34 -8.47
CA ARG A 50 1.33 -4.05 -9.18
C ARG A 50 1.25 -4.20 -10.70
N ILE A 51 1.41 -5.41 -11.24
CA ILE A 51 1.31 -5.69 -12.67
C ILE A 51 -0.16 -5.72 -13.06
N LYS A 52 -1.01 -6.33 -12.23
CA LYS A 52 -2.46 -6.32 -12.42
C LYS A 52 -3.04 -4.92 -12.23
N ARG A 53 -3.93 -4.53 -13.16
CA ARG A 53 -4.71 -3.29 -13.08
C ARG A 53 -6.20 -3.64 -12.97
N PRO A 54 -6.90 -3.21 -11.91
CA PRO A 54 -6.39 -2.43 -10.77
C PRO A 54 -5.46 -3.26 -9.86
N ILE A 55 -4.61 -2.60 -9.06
CA ILE A 55 -3.66 -3.26 -8.13
C ILE A 55 -4.41 -4.21 -7.19
N GLN A 56 -3.82 -5.37 -6.89
CA GLN A 56 -4.42 -6.41 -6.05
C GLN A 56 -3.45 -6.86 -4.95
N LEU A 57 -3.99 -7.47 -3.90
CA LEU A 57 -3.19 -8.15 -2.89
C LEU A 57 -2.55 -9.42 -3.47
N THR A 58 -1.39 -9.78 -2.96
CA THR A 58 -0.79 -11.11 -3.16
C THR A 58 -1.42 -12.13 -2.20
N SER A 59 -0.89 -13.35 -2.13
CA SER A 59 -1.28 -14.32 -1.10
C SER A 59 -0.88 -13.90 0.32
N GLU A 60 0.23 -13.16 0.43
CA GLU A 60 0.79 -12.71 1.70
C GLU A 60 0.18 -11.38 2.18
N GLY A 61 -0.57 -10.71 1.30
CA GLY A 61 -1.18 -9.41 1.51
C GLY A 61 -2.56 -9.48 2.14
#